data_AF-A0AAV0YIK1-F1
#
_entry.id   AF-A0AAV0YIK1-F1
#
_cell.length_a   1.000
_cell.length_b   1.000
_cell.length_c   1.000
_cell.angle_alpha   90.00
_cell.angle_beta   90.00
_cell.angle_gamma   90.00
#
_symmetry.space_group_name_H-M   'P 1'
#
loop_
_entity.id
_entity.type
_entity.pdbx_description
1 polymer ?
#
loop_
_entity_poly.entity_id
_entity_poly.type
_entity_poly.pdbx_seq_one_letter_code
_entity_poly.pdbx_strand_id
1 'polypeptide(L)'
;MFAPIRKDELDVLVKSLKKAALVGEAVNVSHVVQTLIEDIVFKMILGRSKYQQFDLKMIVRQTMILFGAFNLADYVTWMGYFDLQGITRACKKTSKELDKLLEVIVTDHEQAINVDTPHHEQDFVDTLLSTMHQTVDLENEQNNVINRTDIKAVLLDLTLAGIDTSTSVVEWALSELLRNSRVMKNLQDEIQNEIGCMRMIEEKDLKKLSYLDMVVDEILRLYPVGPLLVPRECRENITIDGSTRLILGLLGY
;
A
#
# COMPACT_ATOMS: atom_id res chain seq x y z
N MET A 1 8.36 8.03 -13.44
CA MET A 1 7.59 6.84 -13.88
C MET A 1 6.14 6.96 -13.45
N PHE A 2 5.81 6.93 -12.15
CA PHE A 2 4.41 6.81 -11.68
C PHE A 2 3.62 8.11 -11.43
N ALA A 3 4.26 9.27 -11.51
CA ALA A 3 3.57 10.56 -11.29
C ALA A 3 2.37 10.82 -12.23
N PRO A 4 2.42 10.45 -13.53
CA PRO A 4 1.26 10.57 -14.43
C PRO A 4 0.06 9.75 -13.94
N ILE A 5 0.27 8.48 -13.55
CA ILE A 5 -0.79 7.60 -13.04
C ILE A 5 -1.48 8.24 -11.83
N ARG A 6 -0.69 8.72 -10.86
CA ARG A 6 -1.24 9.40 -9.67
C ARG A 6 -2.02 10.65 -10.02
N LYS A 7 -1.52 11.45 -10.95
CA LYS A 7 -2.16 12.68 -11.41
C LYS A 7 -3.51 12.39 -12.09
N ASP A 8 -3.55 11.38 -12.95
CA ASP A 8 -4.75 11.00 -13.68
C ASP A 8 -5.85 10.48 -12.74
N GLU A 9 -5.50 9.58 -11.81
CA GLU A 9 -6.46 9.08 -10.81
C GLU A 9 -6.95 10.18 -9.87
N LEU A 10 -6.04 11.08 -9.44
CA LEU A 10 -6.42 12.21 -8.60
C LEU A 10 -7.34 13.19 -9.34
N ASP A 11 -7.11 13.44 -10.63
CA ASP A 11 -7.98 14.28 -11.45
C ASP A 11 -9.38 13.67 -11.61
N VAL A 12 -9.49 12.34 -11.76
CA VAL A 12 -10.77 11.62 -11.76
C VAL A 12 -11.52 11.84 -10.44
N LEU A 13 -10.84 11.67 -9.30
CA LEU A 13 -11.45 11.92 -7.99
C LEU A 13 -11.92 13.38 -7.85
N VAL A 14 -11.04 14.35 -8.15
CA VAL A 14 -11.37 15.79 -8.03
C VAL A 14 -12.56 16.16 -8.91
N LYS A 15 -12.64 15.63 -10.14
CA LYS A 15 -13.80 15.83 -11.02
C LYS A 15 -15.07 15.23 -10.43
N SER A 16 -14.99 14.06 -9.79
CA SER A 16 -16.14 13.44 -9.13
C SER A 16 -16.62 14.27 -7.92
N LEU A 17 -15.69 14.73 -7.07
CA LEU A 17 -16.00 15.60 -5.94
C LEU A 17 -16.62 16.93 -6.37
N LYS A 18 -16.14 17.53 -7.47
CA LYS A 18 -16.76 18.74 -8.04
C LYS A 18 -18.21 18.50 -8.47
N LYS A 19 -18.52 17.34 -9.08
CA LYS A 19 -19.89 16.98 -9.47
C LYS A 19 -20.79 16.81 -8.25
N ALA A 20 -20.33 16.10 -7.22
CA ALA A 20 -21.08 15.92 -5.97
C ALA A 20 -21.34 17.28 -5.28
N ALA A 21 -20.34 18.16 -5.25
CA ALA A 21 -20.47 19.50 -4.68
C ALA A 21 -21.51 20.37 -5.41
N LEU A 22 -21.62 20.27 -6.74
CA LEU A 22 -22.61 21.04 -7.52
C LEU A 22 -24.06 20.69 -7.16
N VAL A 23 -24.31 19.46 -6.72
CA VAL A 23 -25.64 18.99 -6.30
C VAL A 23 -25.82 18.97 -4.78
N GLY A 24 -24.81 19.39 -4.01
CA GLY A 24 -24.84 19.41 -2.55
C GLY A 24 -24.85 18.01 -1.91
N GLU A 25 -24.33 17.00 -2.61
CA GLU A 25 -24.31 15.61 -2.13
C GLU A 25 -23.17 15.41 -1.11
N ALA A 26 -23.50 14.76 0.01
CA ALA A 26 -22.51 14.35 1.00
C ALA A 26 -21.68 13.17 0.47
N VAL A 27 -20.36 13.28 0.55
CA VAL A 27 -19.42 12.25 0.09
C VAL A 27 -18.85 11.49 1.27
N ASN A 28 -18.84 10.17 1.18
CA ASN A 28 -18.07 9.32 2.09
C ASN A 28 -16.58 9.40 1.71
N VAL A 29 -15.82 10.18 2.47
CA VAL A 29 -14.38 10.43 2.23
C VAL A 29 -13.57 9.13 2.28
N SER A 30 -13.82 8.26 3.25
CA SER A 30 -13.11 6.98 3.40
C SER A 30 -13.24 6.13 2.14
N HIS A 31 -14.46 6.01 1.60
CA HIS A 31 -14.71 5.21 0.40
C HIS A 31 -14.00 5.77 -0.85
N VAL A 32 -14.04 7.09 -1.06
CA VAL A 32 -13.43 7.69 -2.25
C VAL A 32 -11.91 7.72 -2.18
N VAL A 33 -11.34 7.92 -0.99
CA VAL A 33 -9.89 7.85 -0.75
C VAL A 33 -9.39 6.41 -0.91
N GLN A 34 -10.10 5.43 -0.34
CA GLN A 34 -9.77 4.02 -0.51
C GLN A 34 -9.75 3.64 -2.00
N THR A 35 -10.79 4.03 -2.75
CA THR A 35 -10.87 3.75 -4.18
C THR A 35 -9.71 4.39 -4.96
N LEU A 36 -9.38 5.65 -4.66
CA LEU A 36 -8.26 6.36 -5.27
C LEU A 36 -6.93 5.63 -5.03
N ILE A 37 -6.63 5.30 -3.78
CA ILE A 37 -5.37 4.66 -3.40
C ILE A 37 -5.28 3.25 -4.00
N GLU A 38 -6.34 2.45 -3.94
CA GLU A 38 -6.38 1.13 -4.59
C GLU A 38 -6.07 1.24 -6.09
N ASP A 39 -6.73 2.15 -6.80
CA ASP A 39 -6.55 2.29 -8.25
C ASP A 39 -5.15 2.77 -8.61
N ILE A 40 -4.57 3.70 -7.82
CA ILE A 40 -3.16 4.12 -7.95
C ILE A 40 -2.22 2.94 -7.74
N VAL A 41 -2.37 2.22 -6.61
CA VAL A 41 -1.47 1.13 -6.23
C VAL A 41 -1.54 0.00 -7.24
N PHE A 42 -2.73 -0.42 -7.65
CA PHE A 42 -2.86 -1.49 -8.65
C PHE A 42 -2.29 -1.11 -10.01
N LYS A 43 -2.50 0.12 -10.48
CA LYS A 43 -1.90 0.55 -11.75
C LYS A 43 -0.39 0.67 -11.68
N MET A 44 0.15 1.18 -10.58
CA MET A 44 1.59 1.32 -10.41
C MET A 44 2.30 -0.04 -10.26
N ILE A 45 1.69 -0.98 -9.51
CA ILE A 45 2.32 -2.24 -9.14
C ILE A 45 1.97 -3.38 -10.10
N LEU A 46 0.73 -3.46 -10.55
CA LEU A 46 0.19 -4.60 -11.33
C LEU A 46 -0.14 -4.22 -12.78
N GLY A 47 0.12 -2.96 -13.17
CA GLY A 47 -0.15 -2.40 -14.50
C GLY A 47 -1.61 -2.04 -14.76
N ARG A 48 -2.56 -2.56 -13.96
CA ARG A 48 -4.00 -2.30 -14.15
C ARG A 48 -4.81 -2.49 -12.86
N SER A 49 -5.88 -1.71 -12.73
CA SER A 49 -6.78 -1.76 -11.56
C SER A 49 -7.98 -2.70 -11.71
N LYS A 50 -8.20 -3.28 -12.90
CA LYS A 50 -9.34 -4.16 -13.18
C LYS A 50 -8.91 -5.36 -14.02
N TYR A 51 -9.39 -6.54 -13.63
CA TYR A 51 -9.25 -7.79 -14.38
C TYR A 51 -10.63 -8.38 -14.61
N GLN A 52 -10.96 -8.77 -15.84
CA GLN A 52 -12.30 -9.32 -16.13
C GLN A 52 -12.55 -10.67 -15.44
N GLN A 53 -11.48 -11.42 -15.16
CA GLN A 53 -11.54 -12.77 -14.62
C GLN A 53 -11.53 -12.81 -13.08
N PHE A 54 -11.13 -11.72 -12.42
CA PHE A 54 -10.93 -11.66 -10.97
C PHE A 54 -11.44 -10.35 -10.39
N ASP A 55 -12.10 -10.44 -9.25
CA ASP A 55 -12.35 -9.28 -8.41
C ASP A 55 -11.11 -8.98 -7.55
N LEU A 56 -10.19 -8.21 -8.14
CA LEU A 56 -8.92 -7.83 -7.52
C LEU A 56 -9.12 -7.17 -6.15
N LYS A 57 -10.03 -6.19 -6.07
CA LYS A 57 -10.33 -5.46 -4.83
C LYS A 57 -10.83 -6.41 -3.75
N MET A 58 -11.73 -7.33 -4.10
CA MET A 58 -12.24 -8.31 -3.14
C MET A 58 -11.14 -9.26 -2.64
N ILE A 59 -10.29 -9.81 -3.52
CA ILE A 59 -9.23 -10.74 -3.12
C ILE A 59 -8.21 -10.05 -2.21
N VAL A 60 -7.79 -8.83 -2.56
CA VAL A 60 -6.85 -8.03 -1.77
C VAL A 60 -7.45 -7.70 -0.40
N ARG A 61 -8.70 -7.24 -0.35
CA ARG A 61 -9.41 -6.95 0.91
C ARG A 61 -9.55 -8.18 1.80
N GLN A 62 -9.89 -9.35 1.24
CA GLN A 62 -9.95 -10.59 2.02
C GLN A 62 -8.57 -10.96 2.59
N THR A 63 -7.51 -10.74 1.80
CA THR A 63 -6.14 -10.97 2.24
C THR A 63 -5.77 -10.07 3.41
N MET A 64 -6.09 -8.77 3.35
CA MET A 64 -5.86 -7.81 4.44
C MET A 64 -6.62 -8.20 5.72
N ILE A 65 -7.90 -8.58 5.60
CA ILE A 65 -8.70 -9.02 6.74
C ILE A 65 -8.06 -10.24 7.43
N LEU A 66 -7.55 -11.19 6.65
CA LEU A 66 -6.89 -12.38 7.19
C LEU A 66 -5.52 -12.04 7.80
N PHE A 67 -4.78 -11.10 7.21
CA PHE A 67 -3.48 -10.65 7.71
C PHE A 67 -3.61 -9.95 9.08
N GLY A 68 -4.68 -9.17 9.28
CA GLY A 68 -4.99 -8.53 10.55
C GLY A 68 -5.81 -9.38 11.54
N ALA A 69 -6.16 -10.61 11.18
CA ALA A 69 -7.02 -11.45 12.02
C ALA A 69 -6.26 -11.98 13.24
N PHE A 70 -6.84 -11.79 14.43
CA PHE A 70 -6.35 -12.44 15.63
C PHE A 70 -6.54 -13.97 15.53
N ASN A 71 -5.46 -14.73 15.60
CA ASN A 71 -5.48 -16.19 15.55
C ASN A 71 -4.94 -16.79 16.86
N LEU A 72 -5.79 -17.52 17.59
CA LEU A 72 -5.46 -18.23 18.82
C LEU A 72 -4.30 -19.22 18.64
N ALA A 73 -4.19 -19.82 17.45
CA ALA A 73 -3.15 -20.78 17.16
C ALA A 73 -1.73 -20.16 17.16
N ASP A 74 -1.61 -18.84 16.95
CA ASP A 74 -0.32 -18.13 16.97
C ASP A 74 0.23 -17.99 18.40
N TYR A 75 -0.64 -18.03 19.41
CA TYR A 75 -0.29 -17.93 20.83
C TYR A 75 -0.34 -19.28 21.55
N VAL A 76 -1.24 -20.17 21.10
CA VAL A 76 -1.49 -21.48 21.70
C VAL A 76 -1.32 -22.55 20.62
N THR A 77 -0.08 -22.97 20.42
CA THR A 77 0.35 -23.81 19.28
C THR A 77 -0.47 -25.09 19.08
N TRP A 78 -0.89 -25.77 20.16
CA TRP A 78 -1.70 -26.99 20.05
C TRP A 78 -3.14 -26.73 19.56
N MET A 79 -3.67 -25.51 19.66
CA MET A 79 -4.99 -25.18 19.11
C MET A 79 -4.98 -25.09 17.58
N GLY A 80 -3.80 -24.97 16.96
CA GLY A 80 -3.65 -24.93 15.50
C GLY A 80 -4.16 -26.19 14.79
N TYR A 81 -4.17 -27.34 15.46
CA TYR A 81 -4.72 -28.58 14.90
C TYR A 81 -6.23 -28.52 14.66
N PHE A 82 -6.95 -27.69 15.42
CA PHE A 82 -8.42 -27.65 15.38
C PHE A 82 -8.96 -26.57 14.44
N ASP A 83 -8.17 -25.53 14.14
CA ASP A 83 -8.59 -24.38 13.33
C ASP A 83 -9.96 -23.82 13.79
N LEU A 84 -10.13 -23.61 15.10
CA LEU A 84 -11.43 -23.27 15.72
C LEU A 84 -12.04 -21.97 15.17
N GLN A 85 -11.20 -21.04 14.70
CA GLN A 85 -11.62 -19.79 14.08
C GLN A 85 -11.79 -19.88 12.56
N GLY A 86 -11.41 -21.00 11.94
CA GLY A 86 -11.45 -21.21 10.49
C GLY A 86 -10.44 -20.37 9.70
N ILE A 87 -9.56 -19.62 10.37
CA ILE A 87 -8.58 -18.71 9.77
C ILE A 87 -7.61 -19.47 8.88
N THR A 88 -7.13 -20.65 9.32
CA THR A 88 -6.18 -21.44 8.53
C THR A 88 -6.79 -21.88 7.21
N ARG A 89 -8.05 -22.32 7.24
CA ARG A 89 -8.79 -22.71 6.03
C ARG A 89 -9.06 -21.52 5.12
N ALA A 90 -9.43 -20.37 5.69
CA ALA A 90 -9.64 -19.14 4.94
C ALA A 90 -8.33 -18.67 4.26
N CYS A 91 -7.21 -18.62 5.00
CA CYS A 91 -5.88 -18.32 4.46
C CYS A 91 -5.50 -19.23 3.31
N LYS A 92 -5.70 -20.56 3.44
CA LYS A 92 -5.43 -21.51 2.35
C LYS A 92 -6.29 -21.26 1.11
N LYS A 93 -7.56 -20.86 1.29
CA LYS A 93 -8.45 -20.55 0.18
C LYS A 93 -8.02 -19.26 -0.51
N THR A 94 -7.86 -18.18 0.25
CA THR A 94 -7.49 -16.86 -0.25
C THR A 94 -6.09 -16.88 -0.88
N SER A 95 -5.12 -17.58 -0.28
CA SER A 95 -3.78 -17.77 -0.85
C SER A 95 -3.83 -18.43 -2.24
N LYS A 96 -4.71 -19.41 -2.47
CA LYS A 96 -4.86 -20.04 -3.80
C LYS A 96 -5.50 -19.10 -4.82
N GLU A 97 -6.47 -18.28 -4.42
CA GLU A 97 -7.10 -17.31 -5.33
C GLU A 97 -6.11 -16.20 -5.69
N LEU A 98 -5.36 -15.72 -4.70
CA LEU A 98 -4.31 -14.73 -4.86
C LEU A 98 -3.14 -15.23 -5.71
N ASP A 99 -2.68 -16.47 -5.49
CA ASP A 99 -1.61 -17.08 -6.29
C ASP A 99 -2.02 -17.16 -7.76
N LYS A 100 -3.26 -17.59 -8.05
CA LYS A 100 -3.80 -17.60 -9.43
C LYS A 100 -3.86 -16.22 -10.05
N LEU A 101 -4.32 -15.22 -9.29
CA LEU A 101 -4.37 -13.83 -9.74
C LEU A 101 -2.96 -13.36 -10.12
N LEU A 102 -2.00 -13.44 -9.19
CA LEU A 102 -0.63 -12.99 -9.42
C LEU A 102 0.05 -13.78 -10.54
N GLU A 103 -0.24 -15.07 -10.66
CA GLU A 103 0.26 -15.91 -11.77
C GLU A 103 -0.20 -15.38 -13.13
N VAL A 104 -1.50 -15.07 -13.27
CA VAL A 104 -2.06 -14.48 -14.49
C VAL A 104 -1.41 -13.12 -14.78
N ILE A 105 -1.23 -12.29 -13.75
CA ILE A 105 -0.58 -10.99 -13.89
C ILE A 105 0.85 -11.14 -14.42
N VAL A 106 1.67 -11.96 -13.78
CA VAL A 106 3.07 -12.11 -14.19
C VAL A 106 3.17 -12.75 -15.58
N THR A 107 2.34 -13.75 -15.90
CA THR A 107 2.31 -14.36 -17.24
C THR A 107 1.91 -13.36 -18.33
N ASP A 108 0.91 -12.52 -18.09
CA ASP A 108 0.49 -11.49 -19.05
C ASP A 108 1.66 -10.55 -19.39
N HIS A 109 2.43 -10.11 -18.38
CA HIS A 109 3.56 -9.19 -18.60
C HIS A 109 4.72 -9.89 -19.31
N GLU A 110 5.04 -11.15 -18.98
CA GLU A 110 6.03 -11.93 -19.73
C GLU A 110 5.67 -12.08 -21.21
N GLN A 111 4.40 -12.30 -21.52
CA GLN A 111 3.93 -12.40 -22.90
C GLN A 111 4.01 -11.05 -23.63
N ALA A 112 3.72 -9.95 -22.94
CA ALA A 112 3.82 -8.61 -23.50
C ALA A 112 5.26 -8.22 -23.86
N ILE A 113 6.24 -8.59 -23.03
CA ILE A 113 7.68 -8.36 -23.31
C ILE A 113 8.12 -9.06 -24.61
N ASN A 114 7.58 -10.25 -24.88
CA ASN A 114 7.94 -11.05 -26.05
C ASN A 114 7.32 -10.54 -27.36
N VAL A 115 6.29 -9.70 -27.27
CA VAL A 115 5.60 -9.12 -28.42
C VAL A 115 5.89 -7.63 -28.39
N ASP A 116 6.91 -7.20 -29.15
CA ASP A 116 7.42 -5.81 -29.26
C ASP A 116 6.27 -4.81 -29.48
N THR A 117 5.61 -4.40 -28.39
CA THR A 117 4.34 -3.69 -28.41
C THR A 117 4.64 -2.20 -28.24
N PRO A 118 4.38 -1.36 -29.25
CA PRO A 118 4.90 0.01 -29.30
C PRO A 118 4.30 0.98 -28.24
N HIS A 119 3.51 0.51 -27.28
CA HIS A 119 2.86 1.31 -26.24
C HIS A 119 2.82 0.62 -24.86
N HIS A 120 3.75 -0.30 -24.56
CA HIS A 120 3.84 -0.86 -23.21
C HIS A 120 4.38 0.19 -22.23
N GLU A 121 3.50 0.77 -21.43
CA GLU A 121 3.90 1.62 -20.30
C GLU A 121 4.50 0.72 -19.22
N GLN A 122 5.81 0.82 -19.06
CA GLN A 122 6.54 0.05 -18.06
C GLN A 122 5.94 0.26 -16.67
N ASP A 123 5.72 -0.83 -15.94
CA ASP A 123 5.27 -0.82 -14.55
C ASP A 123 6.23 -1.56 -13.61
N PHE A 124 5.79 -1.80 -12.36
CA PHE A 124 6.62 -2.47 -11.37
C PHE A 124 6.81 -3.97 -11.67
N VAL A 125 5.83 -4.65 -12.29
CA VAL A 125 5.95 -6.05 -12.70
C VAL A 125 7.08 -6.18 -13.72
N ASP A 126 7.11 -5.31 -14.72
CA ASP A 126 8.17 -5.32 -15.74
C ASP A 126 9.55 -5.08 -15.14
N THR A 127 9.62 -4.18 -14.16
CA THR A 127 10.85 -3.89 -13.44
C THR A 127 11.33 -5.13 -12.69
N LEU A 128 10.46 -5.82 -11.96
CA LEU A 128 10.82 -7.06 -11.27
C LEU A 128 11.18 -8.20 -12.24
N LEU A 129 10.45 -8.34 -13.35
CA LEU A 129 10.76 -9.33 -14.38
C LEU A 129 12.13 -9.08 -15.02
N SER A 130 12.54 -7.82 -15.21
CA SER A 130 13.88 -7.48 -15.70
C SER A 130 15.01 -7.89 -14.74
N THR A 131 14.69 -8.05 -13.45
CA THR A 131 15.61 -8.54 -12.41
C THR A 131 15.55 -10.05 -12.21
N MET A 132 14.60 -10.73 -12.85
CA MET A 132 14.49 -12.19 -12.79
C MET A 132 15.76 -12.84 -13.33
N HIS A 133 16.21 -13.91 -12.69
CA HIS A 133 17.47 -14.60 -12.99
C HIS A 133 18.76 -13.84 -12.67
N GLN A 134 18.69 -12.65 -12.08
CA GLN A 134 19.86 -11.98 -11.51
C GLN A 134 20.24 -12.63 -10.17
N THR A 135 21.54 -12.81 -9.92
CA THR A 135 22.07 -13.29 -8.64
C THR A 135 22.05 -12.16 -7.63
N VAL A 136 21.45 -12.40 -6.46
CA VAL A 136 21.48 -11.46 -5.34
C VAL A 136 22.56 -11.94 -4.37
N ASP A 137 23.59 -11.12 -4.16
CA ASP A 137 24.55 -11.33 -3.08
C ASP A 137 23.95 -10.75 -1.79
N LEU A 138 23.21 -11.59 -1.06
CA LEU A 138 22.82 -11.27 0.31
C LEU A 138 23.99 -11.65 1.23
N GLU A 139 24.33 -10.77 2.16
CA GLU A 139 25.33 -11.05 3.20
C GLU A 139 24.93 -12.36 3.92
N ASN A 140 25.68 -13.44 3.62
CA ASN A 140 25.56 -14.82 4.11
C ASN A 140 24.75 -15.84 3.27
N GLU A 141 24.27 -15.51 2.08
CA GLU A 141 23.67 -16.50 1.14
C GLU A 141 24.22 -16.30 -0.29
N GLN A 142 25.30 -17.00 -0.63
CA GLN A 142 25.81 -17.00 -2.01
C GLN A 142 24.79 -17.63 -2.97
N ASN A 143 24.48 -16.91 -4.07
CA ASN A 143 23.76 -17.37 -5.27
C ASN A 143 22.25 -17.62 -5.16
N ASN A 144 21.50 -16.83 -4.39
CA ASN A 144 20.05 -16.84 -4.54
C ASN A 144 19.63 -16.09 -5.80
N VAL A 145 18.91 -16.80 -6.68
CA VAL A 145 18.40 -16.29 -7.94
C VAL A 145 16.95 -15.88 -7.74
N ILE A 146 16.62 -14.61 -8.02
CA ILE A 146 15.23 -14.13 -7.97
C ILE A 146 14.39 -14.99 -8.90
N ASN A 147 13.42 -15.69 -8.31
CA ASN A 147 12.50 -16.53 -9.03
C ASN A 147 11.10 -15.92 -9.03
N ARG A 148 10.20 -16.56 -9.77
CA ARG A 148 8.83 -16.11 -9.96
C ARG A 148 8.03 -16.01 -8.65
N THR A 149 8.28 -16.90 -7.70
CA THR A 149 7.61 -16.89 -6.38
C THR A 149 8.02 -15.63 -5.60
N ASP A 150 9.29 -15.25 -5.67
CA ASP A 150 9.80 -14.04 -5.03
C ASP A 150 9.16 -12.79 -5.63
N ILE A 151 9.03 -12.73 -6.96
CA ILE A 151 8.33 -11.64 -7.66
C ILE A 151 6.88 -11.55 -7.16
N LYS A 152 6.12 -12.66 -7.15
CA LYS A 152 4.74 -12.67 -6.65
C LYS A 152 4.64 -12.22 -5.19
N ALA A 153 5.59 -12.63 -4.34
CA ALA A 153 5.64 -12.21 -2.95
C ALA A 153 5.87 -10.69 -2.80
N VAL A 154 6.81 -10.11 -3.56
CA VAL A 154 7.07 -8.67 -3.55
C VAL A 154 5.86 -7.87 -4.07
N LEU A 155 5.22 -8.33 -5.14
CA LEU A 155 4.01 -7.70 -5.68
C LEU A 155 2.88 -7.69 -4.65
N LEU A 156 2.70 -8.81 -3.93
CA LEU A 156 1.73 -8.90 -2.86
C LEU A 156 2.05 -7.91 -1.73
N ASP A 157 3.28 -7.95 -1.22
CA ASP A 157 3.70 -7.14 -0.08
C ASP A 157 3.52 -5.63 -0.34
N LEU A 158 4.00 -5.15 -1.49
CA LEU A 158 3.86 -3.74 -1.88
C LEU A 158 2.39 -3.34 -2.10
N THR A 159 1.56 -4.25 -2.63
CA THR A 159 0.12 -3.99 -2.81
C THR A 159 -0.59 -3.84 -1.47
N LEU A 160 -0.37 -4.77 -0.54
CA LEU A 160 -1.01 -4.74 0.78
C LEU A 160 -0.53 -3.53 1.59
N ALA A 161 0.79 -3.33 1.67
CA ALA A 161 1.38 -2.25 2.44
C ALA A 161 1.00 -0.87 1.87
N GLY A 162 0.92 -0.73 0.55
CA GLY A 162 0.65 0.55 -0.10
C GLY A 162 -0.79 1.05 0.08
N ILE A 163 -1.77 0.14 0.16
CA ILE A 163 -3.20 0.50 0.21
C ILE A 163 -3.61 0.95 1.61
N ASP A 164 -3.62 0.04 2.59
CA ASP A 164 -4.20 0.31 3.90
C ASP A 164 -3.50 1.48 4.61
N THR A 165 -2.18 1.57 4.45
CA THR A 165 -1.40 2.62 5.11
C THR A 165 -1.65 3.99 4.52
N SER A 166 -1.59 4.12 3.19
CA SER A 166 -1.80 5.40 2.50
C SER A 166 -3.24 5.88 2.65
N THR A 167 -4.22 4.97 2.55
CA THR A 167 -5.64 5.31 2.77
C THR A 167 -5.85 5.86 4.18
N SER A 168 -5.30 5.18 5.20
CA SER A 168 -5.45 5.61 6.60
C SER A 168 -4.85 7.00 6.85
N VAL A 169 -3.65 7.27 6.34
CA VAL A 169 -3.00 8.59 6.52
C VAL A 169 -3.84 9.70 5.88
N VAL A 170 -4.28 9.52 4.64
CA VAL A 170 -5.06 10.54 3.92
C VAL A 170 -6.44 10.74 4.57
N GLU A 171 -7.07 9.66 5.04
CA GLU A 171 -8.35 9.74 5.76
C GLU A 171 -8.22 10.55 7.06
N TRP A 172 -7.21 10.25 7.88
CA TRP A 172 -6.95 11.03 9.11
C TRP A 172 -6.59 12.48 8.81
N ALA A 173 -5.78 12.73 7.78
CA ALA A 173 -5.43 14.08 7.37
C ALA A 173 -6.68 14.90 6.98
N LEU A 174 -7.55 14.35 6.14
CA LEU A 174 -8.78 15.02 5.74
C LEU A 174 -9.74 15.21 6.92
N SER A 175 -9.86 14.21 7.80
CA SER A 175 -10.69 14.30 9.02
C SER A 175 -10.23 15.45 9.92
N GLU A 176 -8.93 15.54 10.22
CA GLU A 176 -8.39 16.58 11.08
C GLU A 176 -8.42 17.97 10.43
N LEU A 177 -8.16 18.07 9.13
CA LEU A 177 -8.28 19.34 8.42
C LEU A 177 -9.72 19.86 8.40
N LEU A 178 -10.72 18.99 8.21
CA LEU A 178 -12.13 19.34 8.27
C LEU A 178 -12.58 19.77 9.67
N ARG A 179 -11.99 19.20 10.72
CA ARG A 179 -12.27 19.55 12.13
C ARG A 179 -11.53 20.82 12.58
N ASN A 180 -10.39 21.13 11.98
CA ASN A 180 -9.53 22.25 12.37
C ASN A 180 -9.44 23.30 11.24
N SER A 181 -10.48 24.12 11.10
CA SER A 181 -10.60 25.13 10.04
C SER A 181 -9.41 26.09 9.95
N ARG A 182 -8.77 26.43 11.08
CA ARG A 182 -7.55 27.24 11.11
C ARG A 182 -6.38 26.56 10.39
N VAL A 183 -6.15 25.27 10.63
CA VAL A 183 -5.06 24.51 10.00
C VAL A 183 -5.34 24.33 8.51
N MET A 184 -6.58 24.00 8.15
CA MET A 184 -7.01 23.94 6.75
C MET A 184 -6.76 25.26 6.02
N LYS A 185 -7.11 26.39 6.65
CA LYS A 185 -6.94 27.71 6.03
C LYS A 185 -5.46 28.04 5.81
N ASN A 186 -4.61 27.78 6.79
CA ASN A 186 -3.16 27.98 6.66
C ASN A 186 -2.56 27.15 5.52
N LEU A 187 -2.97 25.88 5.39
CA LEU A 187 -2.51 25.01 4.31
C LEU A 187 -2.97 25.52 2.93
N GLN A 188 -4.22 25.97 2.81
CA GLN A 188 -4.72 26.58 1.58
C GLN A 188 -3.97 27.87 1.23
N ASP A 189 -3.63 28.68 2.23
CA ASP A 189 -2.87 29.92 2.05
C ASP A 189 -1.42 29.64 1.60
N GLU A 190 -0.76 28.62 2.15
CA GLU A 190 0.55 28.16 1.65
C GLU A 190 0.48 27.77 0.17
N ILE A 191 -0.48 26.92 -0.21
CA ILE A 191 -0.67 26.48 -1.61
C ILE A 191 -0.90 27.69 -2.52
N GLN A 192 -1.74 28.64 -2.11
CA GLN A 192 -2.06 29.84 -2.87
C GLN A 192 -0.83 30.76 -3.05
N ASN A 193 0.04 30.85 -2.05
CA ASN A 193 1.23 31.72 -2.09
C ASN A 193 2.38 31.10 -2.90
N GLU A 194 2.63 29.79 -2.73
CA GLU A 194 3.78 29.12 -3.34
C GLU A 194 3.53 28.63 -4.77
N ILE A 195 2.27 28.29 -5.09
CA ILE A 195 1.89 27.65 -6.36
C ILE A 195 0.82 28.45 -7.10
N GLY A 196 -0.16 29.00 -6.37
CA GLY A 196 -1.32 29.70 -6.92
C GLY A 196 -2.46 28.76 -7.34
N CYS A 197 -3.54 29.34 -7.90
CA CYS A 197 -4.79 28.63 -8.20
C CYS A 197 -5.01 28.27 -9.68
N MET A 198 -4.04 28.54 -10.55
CA MET A 198 -4.24 28.40 -12.00
C MET A 198 -3.92 27.00 -12.56
N ARG A 199 -3.32 26.12 -11.75
CA ARG A 199 -2.97 24.76 -12.17
C ARG A 199 -3.04 23.77 -11.02
N MET A 200 -3.09 22.48 -11.36
CA MET A 200 -2.95 21.39 -10.40
C MET A 200 -1.53 21.32 -9.84
N ILE A 201 -1.41 20.93 -8.56
CA ILE A 201 -0.14 20.72 -7.87
C ILE A 201 0.58 19.53 -8.52
N GLU A 202 1.88 19.66 -8.72
CA GLU A 202 2.74 18.58 -9.22
C GLU A 202 3.73 18.16 -8.13
N GLU A 203 4.22 16.92 -8.17
CA GLU A 203 5.10 16.38 -7.11
C GLU A 203 6.38 17.19 -6.90
N LYS A 204 6.89 17.84 -7.95
CA LYS A 204 8.06 18.72 -7.86
C LYS A 204 7.79 19.98 -7.01
N ASP A 205 6.53 20.37 -6.85
CA ASP A 205 6.13 21.54 -6.07
C ASP A 205 6.11 21.24 -4.56
N LEU A 206 6.03 19.96 -4.17
CA LEU A 206 5.95 19.56 -2.75
C LEU A 206 7.11 20.13 -1.92
N LYS A 207 8.29 20.29 -2.54
CA LYS A 207 9.48 20.89 -1.89
C LYS A 207 9.28 22.34 -1.41
N LYS A 208 8.22 23.01 -1.86
CA LYS A 208 7.86 24.37 -1.45
C LYS A 208 6.80 24.39 -0.35
N LEU A 209 6.15 23.27 -0.07
CA LEU A 209 5.00 23.19 0.83
C LEU A 209 5.42 22.69 2.22
N SER A 210 6.16 23.52 2.93
CA SER A 210 6.70 23.19 4.26
C SER A 210 5.61 22.95 5.32
N TYR A 211 4.49 23.66 5.24
CA TYR A 211 3.37 23.52 6.14
C TYR A 211 2.58 22.25 5.84
N LEU A 212 2.48 21.85 4.57
CA LEU A 212 1.97 20.51 4.21
C LEU A 212 2.80 19.40 4.88
N ASP A 213 4.14 19.49 4.83
CA ASP A 213 5.01 18.51 5.51
C ASP A 213 4.72 18.47 7.02
N MET A 214 4.62 19.63 7.68
CA MET A 214 4.24 19.71 9.10
C MET A 214 2.87 19.10 9.40
N VAL A 215 1.89 19.28 8.51
CA VAL A 215 0.57 18.65 8.66
C VAL A 215 0.70 17.14 8.56
N VAL A 216 1.41 16.62 7.57
CA VAL A 216 1.62 15.17 7.41
C VAL A 216 2.35 14.58 8.62
N ASP A 217 3.41 15.22 9.10
CA ASP A 217 4.16 14.79 10.28
C ASP A 217 3.27 14.75 11.54
N GLU A 218 2.42 15.77 11.73
CA GLU A 218 1.51 15.83 12.88
C GLU A 218 0.42 14.75 12.80
N ILE A 219 -0.08 14.45 11.59
CA ILE A 219 -1.02 13.34 11.38
C ILE A 219 -0.37 12.01 11.72
N LEU A 220 0.87 11.76 11.29
CA LEU A 220 1.59 10.53 11.61
C LEU A 220 1.92 10.42 13.11
N ARG A 221 2.14 11.55 13.79
CA ARG A 221 2.35 11.60 15.25
C ARG A 221 1.07 11.27 16.02
N LEU A 222 -0.08 11.78 15.57
CA LEU A 222 -1.38 11.57 16.24
C LEU A 222 -2.00 10.22 15.92
N TYR A 223 -1.84 9.76 14.67
CA TYR A 223 -2.49 8.57 14.11
C TYR A 223 -1.46 7.65 13.43
N PRO A 224 -0.58 7.00 14.21
CA PRO A 224 0.34 6.02 13.64
C PRO A 224 -0.45 4.83 13.10
N VAL A 225 -0.42 4.61 11.78
CA VAL A 225 -1.17 3.55 11.08
C VAL A 225 -0.83 2.15 11.62
N GLY A 226 0.43 1.93 11.99
CA GLY A 226 0.90 0.70 12.65
C GLY A 226 1.46 1.04 14.03
N PRO A 227 0.63 1.20 15.08
CA PRO A 227 1.10 1.64 16.39
C PRO A 227 2.09 0.65 17.03
N LEU A 228 2.03 -0.62 16.62
CA LEU A 228 2.94 -1.68 17.09
C LEU A 228 4.01 -2.08 16.07
N LEU A 229 4.00 -1.48 14.88
CA LEU A 229 4.79 -1.89 13.71
C LEU A 229 4.63 -3.39 13.39
N VAL A 230 5.46 -3.90 12.47
CA VAL A 230 5.60 -5.34 12.26
C VAL A 230 6.49 -5.92 13.37
N PRO A 231 6.08 -7.03 14.03
CA PRO A 231 6.88 -7.65 15.09
C PRO A 231 8.31 -7.97 14.63
N ARG A 232 9.29 -7.75 15.52
CA ARG A 232 10.69 -8.11 15.27
C ARG A 232 11.10 -9.29 16.13
N GLU A 233 11.86 -10.21 15.54
CA GLU A 233 12.43 -11.36 16.22
C GLU A 233 13.96 -11.28 16.23
N CYS A 234 14.59 -11.74 17.32
CA CYS A 234 16.04 -11.74 17.44
C CYS A 234 16.61 -12.95 16.67
N ARG A 235 17.56 -12.70 15.75
CA ARG A 235 18.26 -13.79 15.03
C ARG A 235 19.25 -14.55 15.93
N GLU A 236 19.72 -13.90 16.99
CA GLU A 236 20.63 -14.44 17.98
C GLU A 236 20.27 -13.91 19.37
N ASN A 237 20.79 -14.55 20.42
CA ASN A 237 20.55 -14.11 21.79
C ASN A 237 21.18 -12.74 22.04
N ILE A 238 20.36 -11.75 22.40
CA ILE A 238 20.83 -10.40 22.74
C ILE A 238 20.45 -10.02 24.16
N THR A 239 21.31 -9.25 24.81
CA THR A 239 21.04 -8.64 26.12
C THR A 239 20.89 -7.14 25.94
N ILE A 240 19.73 -6.60 26.30
CA ILE A 240 19.45 -5.16 26.32
C ILE A 240 19.13 -4.80 27.76
N ASP A 241 19.84 -3.82 28.32
CA ASP A 241 19.68 -3.34 29.70
C ASP A 241 19.70 -4.46 30.75
N GLY A 242 20.60 -5.43 30.58
CA GLY A 242 20.78 -6.56 31.51
C GLY A 242 19.71 -7.65 31.42
N SER A 243 18.75 -7.55 30.48
CA SER A 243 17.74 -8.58 30.23
C SER A 243 17.98 -9.26 28.87
N THR A 244 18.09 -10.60 28.88
CA THR A 244 18.10 -11.39 27.64
C THR A 244 16.72 -11.37 27.00
N ARG A 245 16.59 -10.85 25.78
CA ARG A 245 15.30 -10.72 25.08
C ARG A 245 15.21 -11.72 23.92
N LEU A 246 14.10 -12.45 23.85
CA LEU A 246 13.81 -13.42 22.78
C LEU A 246 12.87 -12.85 21.70
N ILE A 247 12.06 -11.83 22.00
CA ILE A 247 11.14 -11.20 21.04
C ILE A 247 11.15 -9.69 21.26
N LEU A 248 11.45 -8.91 20.21
CA LEU A 248 11.44 -7.44 20.24
C LEU A 248 10.04 -6.97 19.83
N GLY A 249 9.13 -6.95 20.80
CA GLY A 249 7.95 -6.09 20.76
C GLY A 249 8.26 -4.76 21.42
N LEU A 250 8.30 -3.69 20.61
CA LEU A 250 8.08 -2.29 21.01
C LEU A 250 9.20 -1.60 21.81
N LEU A 251 9.99 -0.80 21.10
CA LEU A 251 10.39 0.51 21.60
C LEU A 251 9.59 1.54 20.79
N GLY A 252 8.44 1.94 21.34
CA GLY A 252 7.86 3.23 21.01
C GLY A 252 8.53 4.27 21.90
N TYR A 253 9.10 5.29 21.24
CA TYR A 253 9.67 6.56 21.72
C TYR A 253 10.11 6.67 23.19
#